data_AF-A0A6J6T244-F1
#
_entry.id   AF-A0A6J6T244-F1
#
_cell.length_a   1.000
_cell.length_b   1.000
_cell.length_c   1.000
_cell.angle_alpha   90.00
_cell.angle_beta   90.00
_cell.angle_gamma   90.00
#
_symmetry.space_group_name_H-M   'P 1'
#
loop_
_entity.id
_entity.type
_entity.pdbx_description
1 polymer ?
#
loop_
_entity_poly.entity_id
_entity_poly.type
_entity_poly.pdbx_seq_one_letter_code
_entity_poly.pdbx_strand_id
1 'polypeptide(L)' 'MAGAAELREPHRIARYLEELAGLYHGFYADCRVLPMGDEPISAIHSARINLCAATLQVLKNGLDLLGVSAPERM' A
#
# COMPACT_ATOMS: atom_id res chain seq x y z
N MET A 1 9.03 -11.98 -3.30
CA MET A 1 8.85 -12.39 -1.89
C MET A 1 9.43 -13.79 -1.64
N ALA A 2 10.66 -14.09 -2.07
CA ALA A 2 11.27 -15.43 -1.91
C ALA A 2 12.38 -15.45 -0.83
N GLY A 3 13.25 -14.43 -0.78
CA GLY A 3 14.42 -14.46 0.12
C GLY A 3 14.15 -14.28 1.62
N ALA A 4 12.98 -13.78 2.04
CA ALA A 4 12.69 -13.58 3.47
C ALA A 4 12.40 -14.90 4.21
N ALA A 5 11.77 -15.85 3.53
CA ALA A 5 11.51 -17.19 4.06
C ALA A 5 12.80 -18.02 4.17
N GLU A 6 13.74 -17.84 3.24
CA GLU A 6 15.02 -18.56 3.21
C GLU A 6 16.00 -18.10 4.30
N LEU A 7 15.95 -16.82 4.71
CA LEU A 7 16.89 -16.24 5.67
C LEU A 7 16.38 -16.19 7.12
N ARG A 8 15.10 -16.53 7.39
CA ARG A 8 14.45 -16.41 8.72
C ARG A 8 14.50 -14.99 9.29
N GLU A 9 14.29 -14.00 8.44
CA GLU A 9 14.39 -12.59 8.82
C GLU A 9 13.04 -11.86 8.65
N PRO A 10 12.04 -12.14 9.53
CA PRO A 10 10.73 -11.50 9.46
C PRO A 10 10.81 -9.96 9.57
N HIS A 11 11.87 -9.44 10.20
CA HIS A 11 12.15 -8.01 10.27
C HIS A 11 12.31 -7.34 8.89
N ARG A 12 12.74 -8.07 7.86
CA ARG A 12 12.82 -7.54 6.49
C ARG A 12 11.44 -7.25 5.91
N ILE A 13 10.45 -8.08 6.23
CA ILE A 13 9.06 -7.85 5.80
C ILE A 13 8.53 -6.61 6.52
N ALA A 14 8.69 -6.52 7.84
CA ALA A 14 8.25 -5.35 8.61
C ALA A 14 8.84 -4.04 8.08
N ARG A 15 10.17 -4.01 7.83
CA ARG A 15 10.85 -2.84 7.27
C ARG A 15 10.36 -2.48 5.86
N TYR A 16 10.15 -3.47 5.01
CA TYR A 16 9.60 -3.22 3.68
C TYR A 16 8.19 -2.62 3.73
N LEU A 17 7.34 -3.11 4.64
CA LEU A 17 5.98 -2.56 4.82
C LEU A 17 6.00 -1.14 5.37
N GLU A 18 6.93 -0.83 6.29
CA GLU A 18 7.15 0.53 6.78
C GLU A 18 7.57 1.47 5.66
N GLU A 19 8.57 1.10 4.87
CA GLU A 19 9.06 1.89 3.72
C GLU A 19 7.95 2.09 2.67
N LEU A 20 7.19 1.03 2.36
CA LEU A 20 6.05 1.09 1.45
C LEU A 20 4.95 2.04 1.96
N ALA A 21 4.62 1.96 3.26
CA ALA A 21 3.63 2.85 3.87
C ALA A 21 4.09 4.32 3.80
N GLY A 22 5.38 4.59 4.04
CA GLY A 22 5.96 5.92 3.90
C GLY A 22 5.84 6.48 2.48
N LEU A 23 6.20 5.67 1.47
CA LEU A 23 6.06 6.05 0.05
C LEU A 23 4.60 6.29 -0.35
N TYR A 24 3.70 5.42 0.11
CA TYR A 24 2.27 5.57 -0.14
C TYR A 24 1.70 6.85 0.49
N HIS A 25 2.15 7.22 1.70
CA HIS A 25 1.71 8.43 2.36
C HIS A 25 2.08 9.68 1.57
N GLY A 26 3.32 9.76 1.07
CA GLY A 26 3.74 10.84 0.17
C GLY A 26 2.91 10.89 -1.11
N PHE A 27 2.70 9.73 -1.75
CA PHE A 27 1.80 9.64 -2.91
C PHE A 27 0.39 10.17 -2.60
N TYR A 28 -0.21 9.76 -1.47
CA TYR A 28 -1.58 10.16 -1.14
C TYR A 28 -1.70 11.65 -0.81
N ALA A 29 -0.65 12.24 -0.22
CA ALA A 29 -0.58 13.68 0.04
C ALA A 29 -0.46 14.50 -1.25
N ASP A 30 0.36 14.05 -2.19
CA ASP A 30 0.70 14.81 -3.40
C ASP A 30 -0.28 14.53 -4.57
N CYS A 31 -0.85 13.33 -4.62
CA CYS A 31 -1.68 12.86 -5.73
C CYS A 31 -3.14 12.66 -5.30
N ARG A 32 -4.00 13.56 -5.76
CA ARG A 32 -5.44 13.43 -5.55
C ARG A 32 -6.01 12.21 -6.28
N VAL A 33 -6.59 11.27 -5.52
CA VAL A 33 -7.11 10.01 -6.08
C VAL A 33 -8.49 10.19 -6.71
N LEU A 34 -9.36 10.99 -6.09
CA LEU A 34 -10.74 11.19 -6.53
C LEU A 34 -10.91 12.54 -7.25
N PRO A 35 -11.83 12.64 -8.23
CA PRO A 35 -12.17 13.92 -8.86
C PRO A 35 -12.70 14.93 -7.85
N MET A 36 -12.55 16.23 -8.14
CA MET A 36 -13.07 17.30 -7.28
C MET A 36 -14.18 18.10 -7.97
N GLY A 37 -15.29 18.31 -7.27
CA GLY A 37 -16.42 19.09 -7.79
C GLY A 37 -17.01 18.42 -9.04
N ASP A 38 -17.10 19.19 -10.12
CA ASP A 38 -17.64 18.73 -11.41
C ASP A 38 -16.57 18.14 -12.34
N GLU A 39 -15.37 17.87 -11.84
CA GLU A 39 -14.31 17.25 -12.64
C GLU A 39 -14.73 15.83 -13.09
N PRO A 40 -14.67 15.51 -14.40
CA PRO A 40 -15.04 14.19 -14.88
C PRO A 40 -14.01 13.13 -14.46
N ILE A 41 -14.50 11.93 -14.15
CA ILE A 41 -13.63 10.76 -13.93
C ILE A 41 -12.83 10.49 -15.20
N SER A 42 -11.52 10.59 -15.07
CA SER A 42 -10.56 10.32 -16.14
C SER A 42 -9.60 9.19 -15.78
N ALA A 43 -8.81 8.73 -16.77
CA ALA A 43 -7.90 7.60 -16.61
C ALA A 43 -6.89 7.77 -15.45
N ILE A 44 -6.52 9.00 -15.08
CA ILE A 44 -5.61 9.25 -13.96
C ILE A 44 -6.23 8.85 -12.61
N HIS A 45 -7.54 9.07 -12.44
CA HIS A 45 -8.28 8.70 -11.24
C HIS A 45 -8.34 7.18 -11.11
N SER A 46 -8.65 6.50 -12.21
CA SER A 46 -8.63 5.03 -12.28
C SER A 46 -7.23 4.44 -12.01
N ALA A 47 -6.17 5.06 -12.55
CA ALA A 47 -4.81 4.62 -12.28
C ALA A 47 -4.44 4.79 -10.80
N ARG A 48 -4.79 5.93 -10.20
CA ARG A 48 -4.51 6.23 -8.79
C ARG A 48 -5.28 5.31 -7.84
N ILE A 49 -6.55 5.02 -8.11
CA ILE A 49 -7.32 4.10 -7.25
C ILE A 49 -6.82 2.66 -7.36
N ASN A 50 -6.38 2.24 -8.55
CA ASN A 50 -5.72 0.94 -8.73
C ASN A 50 -4.40 0.86 -7.94
N LEU A 51 -3.62 1.94 -7.90
CA LEU A 51 -2.42 2.00 -7.07
C LEU A 51 -2.77 1.86 -5.58
N CYS A 52 -3.81 2.56 -5.10
CA CYS A 52 -4.29 2.40 -3.72
C CYS A 52 -4.68 0.95 -3.40
N ALA A 53 -5.45 0.31 -4.29
CA ALA A 53 -5.88 -1.06 -4.11
C ALA A 53 -4.71 -2.05 -4.10
N ALA A 54 -3.73 -1.87 -5.01
CA ALA A 54 -2.53 -2.69 -5.06
C ALA A 54 -1.68 -2.55 -3.78
N THR A 55 -1.46 -1.32 -3.31
CA THR A 55 -0.73 -1.06 -2.06
C THR A 55 -1.43 -1.70 -0.87
N LEU A 56 -2.76 -1.58 -0.77
CA LEU A 56 -3.54 -2.22 0.28
C LEU A 56 -3.37 -3.74 0.27
N GLN A 57 -3.38 -4.37 -0.91
CA GLN A 57 -3.18 -5.81 -1.04
C GLN A 57 -1.79 -6.23 -0.54
N VAL A 58 -0.74 -5.48 -0.88
CA VAL A 58 0.63 -5.78 -0.43
C VAL A 58 0.75 -5.61 1.09
N LEU A 59 0.17 -4.55 1.65
CA LEU A 59 0.14 -4.33 3.10
C LEU A 59 -0.59 -5.46 3.83
N LYS A 60 -1.77 -5.86 3.35
CA LYS A 60 -2.54 -6.98 3.92
C LYS A 60 -1.74 -8.28 3.90
N ASN A 61 -1.16 -8.64 2.75
CA ASN A 61 -0.38 -9.86 2.63
C ASN A 61 0.86 -9.84 3.53
N GLY A 62 1.54 -8.69 3.62
CA GLY A 62 2.72 -8.55 4.46
C GLY A 62 2.41 -8.62 5.96
N LEU A 63 1.33 -7.99 6.41
CA LEU A 63 0.90 -8.04 7.80
C LEU A 63 0.42 -9.44 8.19
N ASP A 64 -0.30 -10.13 7.30
CA ASP A 64 -0.69 -11.53 7.48
C ASP A 64 0.53 -12.45 7.63
N LEU A 65 1.57 -12.27 6.80
CA LEU A 65 2.84 -12.98 6.94
C LEU A 65 3.57 -12.71 8.27
N LEU A 66 3.34 -11.55 8.88
CA LEU A 66 3.87 -11.19 10.20
C LEU A 66 2.97 -11.66 11.36
N GLY A 67 1.81 -12.26 11.06
CA GLY A 67 0.85 -12.71 12.07
C GLY A 67 0.09 -11.58 12.77
N VAL A 68 0.03 -10.39 12.15
CA VAL A 68 -0.67 -9.21 12.67
C VAL A 68 -1.81 -8.82 11.75
N SER A 69 -2.96 -8.46 12.34
CA SER A 69 -4.12 -8.05 11.57
C SER A 69 -3.90 -6.66 10.96
N ALA A 70 -4.18 -6.53 9.67
CA ALA A 70 -4.24 -5.22 9.03
C ALA A 70 -5.49 -4.47 9.53
N PRO A 71 -5.35 -3.26 10.11
CA PRO A 71 -6.51 -2.49 10.54
C PRO A 71 -7.34 -2.06 9.32
N GLU A 72 -8.67 -2.16 9.42
CA GLU A 72 -9.60 -1.79 8.35
C GLU A 72 -9.70 -0.26 8.15
N ARG A 73 -9.23 0.51 9.14
CA ARG A 73 -9.06 1.96 9.10
C ARG A 73 -7.77 2.33 9.82
N MET A 74 -6.98 3.20 9.19
CA MET A 74 -5.89 3.93 9.85
C MET A 74 -6.40 5.26 10.38
#